data_AF-A0A7C3EAX7-F1
#
_entry.id   AF-A0A7C3EAX7-F1
#
_cell.length_a   1.000
_cell.length_b   1.000
_cell.length_c   1.000
_cell.angle_alpha   90.00
_cell.angle_beta   90.00
_cell.angle_gamma   90.00
#
_symmetry.space_group_name_H-M   'P 1'
#
loop_
_entity.id
_entity.type
_entity.pdbx_description
1 polymer ?
#
loop_
_entity_poly.entity_id
_entity_poly.type
_entity_poly.pdbx_seq_one_letter_code
_entity_poly.pdbx_strand_id
1 'polypeptide(L)'
;MTEIEAVAKAYGSKTVGFRFKGIDLTLSLSHGLFSSYDVDSGTRLLLRVLSHHIDEAKSQNQGLPSSILDAGSGTGVIGVALGTYFQSLGYR
;
A
#
# COMPACT_ATOMS: atom_id res chain seq x y z
N MET A 1 -1.38 -24.78 0.91
CA MET A 1 -2.09 -23.65 0.28
C MET A 1 -3.38 -23.46 1.05
N THR A 2 -3.56 -22.32 1.69
CA THR A 2 -4.74 -22.03 2.52
C THR A 2 -5.95 -21.68 1.63
N GLU A 3 -7.17 -21.83 2.15
CA GLU A 3 -8.41 -21.51 1.43
C GLU A 3 -8.44 -20.04 0.95
N ILE A 4 -7.89 -19.13 1.75
CA ILE A 4 -7.77 -17.70 1.44
C ILE A 4 -6.85 -17.46 0.23
N GLU A 5 -5.71 -18.17 0.15
CA GLU A 5 -4.78 -18.07 -0.98
C GLU A 5 -5.43 -18.56 -2.29
N ALA A 6 -6.24 -19.62 -2.21
CA ALA A 6 -6.96 -20.15 -3.36
C ALA A 6 -8.01 -19.16 -3.88
N VAL A 7 -8.77 -18.52 -2.98
CA VAL A 7 -9.74 -17.48 -3.33
C VAL A 7 -9.04 -16.25 -3.92
N ALA A 8 -7.97 -15.75 -3.27
CA ALA A 8 -7.21 -14.61 -3.78
C ALA A 8 -6.63 -14.87 -5.18
N LYS A 9 -6.18 -16.10 -5.46
CA LYS A 9 -5.71 -16.50 -6.79
C LYS A 9 -6.83 -16.65 -7.82
N ALA A 10 -8.02 -17.06 -7.42
CA ALA A 10 -9.17 -17.22 -8.31
C ALA A 10 -9.70 -15.86 -8.82
N TYR A 11 -9.58 -14.79 -8.01
CA TYR A 11 -10.09 -13.45 -8.32
C TYR A 11 -9.00 -12.41 -8.59
N GLY A 12 -7.73 -12.70 -8.25
CA GLY A 12 -6.55 -11.92 -8.57
C GLY A 12 -5.99 -12.34 -9.92
N SER A 13 -5.94 -11.41 -10.87
CA SER A 13 -5.50 -11.70 -12.22
C SER A 13 -4.01 -11.52 -12.44
N LYS A 14 -3.34 -10.76 -11.56
CA LYS A 14 -1.91 -10.47 -11.68
C LYS A 14 -1.29 -10.15 -10.32
N THR A 15 -0.03 -10.53 -10.16
CA THR A 15 0.79 -10.09 -9.03
C THR A 15 1.82 -9.08 -9.52
N VAL A 16 1.96 -7.95 -8.82
CA VAL A 16 2.98 -6.93 -9.11
C VAL A 16 3.86 -6.68 -7.90
N GLY A 17 5.16 -6.55 -8.16
CA GLY A 17 6.12 -6.08 -7.16
C GLY A 17 6.05 -4.57 -7.03
N PHE A 18 6.05 -4.08 -5.79
CA PHE A 18 6.07 -2.66 -5.49
C PHE A 18 6.96 -2.38 -4.29
N ARG A 19 7.73 -1.29 -4.31
CA ARG A 19 8.61 -0.93 -3.19
C ARG A 19 8.25 0.43 -2.63
N PHE A 20 8.05 0.49 -1.31
CA PHE A 20 7.70 1.72 -0.60
C PHE A 20 8.56 1.88 0.67
N LYS A 21 9.25 3.02 0.80
CA LYS A 21 10.15 3.35 1.93
C LYS A 21 11.08 2.20 2.36
N GLY A 22 11.64 1.50 1.38
CA GLY A 22 12.58 0.39 1.60
C GLY A 22 11.92 -0.98 1.74
N ILE A 23 10.59 -1.06 1.89
CA ILE A 23 9.81 -2.29 2.05
C ILE A 23 9.35 -2.79 0.68
N ASP A 24 9.65 -4.07 0.40
CA ASP A 24 9.17 -4.76 -0.79
C ASP A 24 7.79 -5.38 -0.52
N LEU A 25 6.85 -5.11 -1.43
CA LEU A 25 5.45 -5.51 -1.36
C LEU A 25 5.11 -6.33 -2.60
N THR A 26 4.26 -7.33 -2.39
CA THR A 26 3.71 -8.15 -3.45
C THR A 26 2.20 -7.94 -3.47
N LEU A 27 1.70 -7.26 -4.50
CA LEU A 27 0.29 -6.84 -4.59
C LEU A 27 -0.44 -7.72 -5.60
N SER A 28 -1.59 -8.27 -5.19
CA SER A 28 -2.47 -9.02 -6.09
C SER A 28 -3.52 -8.07 -6.66
N LEU A 29 -3.44 -7.78 -7.96
CA LEU A 29 -4.36 -6.92 -8.68
C LEU A 29 -5.45 -7.74 -9.38
N SER A 30 -6.65 -7.17 -9.50
CA SER A 30 -7.80 -7.77 -10.18
C SER A 30 -8.29 -6.89 -11.32
N HIS A 31 -8.66 -7.48 -12.46
CA HIS A 31 -9.14 -6.78 -13.65
C HIS A 31 -10.40 -5.93 -13.45
N GLY A 32 -11.18 -6.18 -12.38
CA GLY A 32 -12.44 -5.48 -12.10
C GLY A 32 -12.34 -4.24 -11.20
N LEU A 33 -11.15 -3.91 -10.67
CA LEU A 33 -10.94 -2.79 -9.74
C LEU A 33 -10.03 -1.71 -10.36
N PHE A 34 -10.12 -0.47 -9.87
CA PHE A 34 -9.24 0.62 -10.31
C PHE A 34 -7.77 0.24 -10.04
N SER A 35 -6.85 0.59 -10.96
CA SER A 35 -5.43 0.16 -10.94
C SER A 35 -5.24 -1.35 -11.20
N SER A 36 -6.00 -1.92 -12.14
CA SER A 36 -6.09 -3.38 -12.38
C SER A 36 -4.90 -4.03 -13.08
N TYR A 37 -4.01 -3.26 -13.71
CA TYR A 37 -2.92 -3.80 -14.54
C TYR A 37 -1.51 -3.58 -13.96
N ASP A 38 -1.31 -2.46 -13.27
CA ASP A 38 -0.12 -2.10 -12.50
C ASP A 38 -0.50 -0.99 -11.51
N VAL A 39 0.35 -0.70 -10.53
CA VAL A 39 0.18 0.47 -9.66
C VAL A 39 0.23 1.72 -10.52
N ASP A 40 -0.89 2.43 -10.61
CA ASP A 40 -1.05 3.63 -11.42
C ASP A 40 -0.11 4.77 -10.99
N SER A 41 0.20 5.66 -11.94
CA SER A 41 1.13 6.77 -11.74
C SER A 41 0.66 7.76 -10.67
N GLY A 42 -0.64 7.95 -10.50
CA GLY A 42 -1.22 8.79 -9.46
C GLY A 42 -0.93 8.23 -8.07
N THR A 43 -1.19 6.94 -7.87
CA THR A 43 -0.85 6.22 -6.63
C THR A 43 0.64 6.29 -6.32
N ARG A 44 1.51 6.11 -7.33
CA ARG A 44 2.98 6.22 -7.15
C ARG A 44 3.39 7.62 -6.73
N LEU A 45 2.84 8.66 -7.36
CA LEU A 45 3.12 10.05 -7.02
C LEU A 45 2.63 10.37 -5.61
N LEU A 46 1.41 9.99 -5.27
CA LEU A 46 0.84 10.20 -3.93
C LEU A 46 1.70 9.55 -2.85
N LEU A 47 2.06 8.27 -3.01
CA LEU A 47 2.93 7.58 -2.06
C LEU A 47 4.30 8.25 -1.93
N ARG A 48 4.87 8.77 -3.03
CA ARG A 48 6.13 9.52 -2.97
C ARG A 48 5.98 10.81 -2.13
N VAL A 49 4.90 11.57 -2.33
CA VAL A 49 4.60 12.78 -1.55
C VAL A 49 4.41 12.45 -0.07
N LEU A 50 3.62 11.41 0.23
CA LEU A 50 3.41 10.94 1.61
C LEU A 50 4.72 10.49 2.25
N SER A 51 5.60 9.81 1.50
CA SER A 51 6.92 9.42 1.99
C SER A 51 7.73 10.63 2.46
N HIS A 52 7.76 11.71 1.68
CA HIS A 52 8.44 12.95 2.04
C HIS A 52 7.81 13.60 3.28
N HIS A 53 6.48 13.67 3.36
CA HIS A 53 5.80 14.24 4.51
C HIS A 53 6.07 13.46 5.81
N ILE A 54 6.12 12.13 5.73
CA ILE A 54 6.50 11.26 6.86
C ILE A 54 7.94 11.53 7.30
N ASP A 55 8.88 11.71 6.37
CA ASP A 55 10.28 12.00 6.70
C ASP A 55 10.43 13.38 7.34
N GLU A 56 9.69 14.38 6.84
CA GLU A 56 9.64 15.71 7.41
C GLU A 56 9.11 15.68 8.84
N ALA A 57 7.93 15.08 9.07
CA ALA A 57 7.34 14.93 10.39
C ALA A 57 8.30 14.25 11.38
N LYS A 58 8.96 13.17 10.96
CA LYS A 58 9.99 12.49 11.77
C LYS A 58 11.16 13.40 12.12
N SER A 59 11.70 14.12 11.13
CA SER A 59 12.86 15.02 11.35
C SER A 59 12.55 16.19 12.29
N GLN A 60 11.29 16.62 12.32
CA GLN A 60 10.80 17.67 13.21
C GLN A 60 10.36 17.13 14.58
N ASN A 61 10.57 15.84 14.87
CA ASN A 61 10.06 15.14 16.06
C ASN A 61 8.55 15.29 16.26
N GLN A 62 7.80 15.42 15.16
CA GLN A 62 6.34 15.40 15.19
C GLN A 62 5.84 13.96 15.23
N GLY A 63 4.71 13.74 15.91
CA GLY A 63 4.03 12.45 15.90
C GLY A 63 3.50 12.12 14.50
N LEU A 64 3.57 10.85 14.12
CA LEU A 64 2.92 10.35 12.91
C LEU A 64 1.42 10.07 13.17
N PRO A 65 0.56 10.10 12.14
CA PRO A 65 -0.85 9.78 12.30
C PRO A 65 -1.04 8.38 12.88
N SER A 66 -1.93 8.28 13.88
CA SER A 66 -2.33 7.02 14.51
C SER A 66 -3.45 6.30 13.78
N SER A 67 -4.12 6.98 12.83
CA SER A 67 -5.20 6.43 12.02
C SER A 67 -5.18 7.03 10.62
N ILE A 68 -5.37 6.19 9.62
CA ILE A 68 -5.40 6.56 8.20
C ILE A 68 -6.60 5.88 7.56
N LEU A 69 -7.41 6.65 6.83
CA LEU A 69 -8.53 6.14 6.04
C LEU A 69 -8.18 6.17 4.56
N ASP A 70 -8.13 5.00 3.92
CA ASP A 70 -8.02 4.85 2.47
C ASP A 70 -9.43 4.77 1.85
N ALA A 71 -10.03 5.94 1.61
CA ALA A 71 -11.38 6.04 1.08
C ALA A 71 -11.40 5.80 -0.44
N GLY A 72 -12.22 4.86 -0.90
CA GLY A 72 -12.25 4.48 -2.32
C GLY A 72 -11.01 3.67 -2.73
N SER A 73 -10.53 2.81 -1.83
CA SER A 73 -9.24 2.12 -1.93
C SER A 73 -9.04 1.25 -3.16
N GLY A 74 -10.10 0.82 -3.84
CA GLY A 74 -10.01 -0.06 -5.01
C GLY A 74 -9.30 -1.37 -4.66
N THR A 75 -8.09 -1.55 -5.17
CA THR A 75 -7.24 -2.71 -4.86
C THR A 75 -6.46 -2.55 -3.53
N GLY A 76 -6.56 -1.40 -2.86
CA GLY A 76 -5.99 -1.17 -1.54
C GLY A 76 -4.50 -0.89 -1.51
N VAL A 77 -3.90 -0.52 -2.66
CA VAL A 77 -2.44 -0.33 -2.78
C VAL A 77 -1.92 0.71 -1.77
N ILE A 78 -2.63 1.83 -1.59
CA ILE A 78 -2.24 2.90 -0.69
C ILE A 78 -2.29 2.41 0.76
N GLY A 79 -3.44 1.88 1.19
CA GLY A 79 -3.63 1.33 2.53
C GLY A 79 -2.64 0.23 2.88
N VAL A 80 -2.40 -0.73 1.97
CA VAL A 80 -1.44 -1.81 2.19
C VAL A 80 -0.01 -1.27 2.29
N ALA A 81 0.39 -0.34 1.41
CA ALA A 81 1.74 0.22 1.44
C ALA A 81 2.02 1.02 2.72
N LEU A 82 1.10 1.90 3.11
CA LEU A 82 1.22 2.69 4.34
C LEU A 82 1.10 1.80 5.57
N GLY A 83 0.11 0.92 5.64
CA GLY A 83 -0.11 0.02 6.77
C GLY A 83 1.10 -0.87 7.03
N THR A 84 1.67 -1.49 5.98
CA THR A 84 2.88 -2.31 6.11
C THR A 84 4.06 -1.47 6.62
N TYR A 85 4.22 -0.25 6.11
CA TYR A 85 5.25 0.66 6.59
C TYR A 85 5.07 1.05 8.06
N PHE A 86 3.88 1.47 8.47
CA PHE A 86 3.60 1.82 9.87
C PHE A 86 3.74 0.63 10.81
N GLN A 87 3.30 -0.56 10.39
CA GLN A 87 3.51 -1.80 11.13
C GLN A 87 4.99 -2.11 11.31
N SER A 88 5.83 -1.86 10.29
CA SER A 88 7.30 -2.03 10.40
C SER A 88 7.95 -1.08 11.41
N LEU A 89 7.28 0.04 11.74
CA LEU A 89 7.68 0.99 12.78
C LEU A 89 7.10 0.63 14.16
N GLY A 90 6.31 -0.44 14.27
CA GLY A 90 5.69 -0.89 15.52
C GLY A 90 4.30 -0.33 15.82
N TYR A 91 3.66 0.36 14.85
CA TYR A 91 2.27 0.80 14.98
C TYR A 91 1.33 -0.40 14.85
N ARG A 92 0.18 -0.35 15.54
CA ARG A 92 -0.82 -1.43 15.58
C ARG A 92 -2.11 -1.00 14.92
#